data_AF-A0A4R4GBL1-F1
#
_entry.id   AF-A0A4R4GBL1-F1
#
_cell.length_a   1.000
_cell.length_b   1.000
_cell.length_c   1.000
_cell.angle_alpha   90.00
_cell.angle_beta   90.00
_cell.angle_gamma   90.00
#
_symmetry.space_group_name_H-M   'P 1'
#
loop_
_entity.id
_entity.type
_entity.pdbx_description
1 polymer ?
#
loop_
_entity_poly.entity_id
_entity_poly.type
_entity_poly.pdbx_seq_one_letter_code
_entity_poly.pdbx_strand_id
1 'polypeptide(L)'
;MRVTEYLKELIKNGSGHSSKSFFLVAVTLMGCFLLLIVGFILVYEVIVNKSIKTDLMGLSAFVGAITALFASAGVTKCLSEKNENKNV
;
A
#
# COMPACT_ATOMS: atom_id res chain seq x y z
N MET A 1 8.32 10.32 18.42
CA MET A 1 7.11 10.86 17.76
C MET A 1 6.04 9.78 17.78
N ARG A 2 4.88 10.04 18.39
CA ARG A 2 3.78 9.07 18.37
C ARG A 2 3.19 9.02 16.96
N VAL A 3 2.88 7.83 16.46
CA VAL A 3 2.29 7.62 15.11
C VAL A 3 1.04 8.50 14.90
N THR A 4 0.28 8.73 15.97
CA THR A 4 -0.87 9.62 16.03
C THR A 4 -0.54 11.09 15.82
N GLU A 5 0.63 11.56 16.25
CA GLU A 5 1.11 12.94 16.03
C GLU A 5 1.57 13.14 14.59
N TYR A 6 2.26 12.14 14.03
CA TYR A 6 2.69 12.13 12.63
C TYR A 6 1.48 12.15 11.68
N LEU A 7 0.47 11.31 11.92
CA LEU A 7 -0.79 11.30 11.18
C LEU A 7 -1.56 12.63 11.30
N LYS A 8 -1.48 13.28 12.46
CA LYS A 8 -2.12 14.56 12.72
C LYS A 8 -1.39 15.71 12.02
N GLU A 9 -0.07 15.71 11.96
CA GLU A 9 0.72 16.68 11.16
C GLU A 9 0.50 16.48 9.66
N LEU A 10 0.40 15.23 9.19
CA LEU A 10 0.10 14.89 7.79
C LEU A 10 -1.27 15.43 7.33
N ILE A 11 -2.29 15.36 8.20
CA ILE A 11 -3.66 15.87 7.93
C ILE A 11 -3.77 17.39 8.12
N LYS A 12 -3.00 17.97 9.06
CA LYS A 12 -3.14 19.39 9.45
C LYS A 12 -2.37 20.35 8.53
N ASN A 13 -1.36 19.89 7.80
CA ASN A 13 -0.65 20.71 6.81
C ASN A 13 -1.26 20.55 5.42
N GLY A 14 -2.25 21.40 5.11
CA GLY A 14 -2.87 21.54 3.79
C GLY A 14 -1.96 22.16 2.71
N SER A 15 -0.69 21.73 2.61
CA SER A 15 0.21 22.05 1.51
C SER A 15 0.34 20.86 0.56
N GLY A 16 0.53 21.12 -0.74
CA GLY A 16 0.69 20.09 -1.78
C GLY A 16 1.84 19.10 -1.54
N HIS A 17 2.73 19.40 -0.59
CA HIS A 17 3.83 18.52 -0.14
C HIS A 17 3.33 17.40 0.79
N SER A 18 2.39 17.68 1.69
CA SER A 18 1.86 16.70 2.65
C SER A 18 0.89 15.70 2.01
N SER A 19 0.03 16.17 1.09
CA SER A 19 -0.95 15.34 0.38
C SER A 19 -0.27 14.22 -0.43
N LYS A 20 0.92 14.51 -0.98
CA LYS A 20 1.76 13.50 -1.61
C LYS A 20 2.07 12.40 -0.59
N SER A 21 2.83 12.66 0.46
CA SER A 21 3.27 11.63 1.42
C SER A 21 2.09 10.89 2.07
N PHE A 22 0.98 11.59 2.35
CA PHE A 22 -0.25 10.98 2.87
C PHE A 22 -0.86 9.95 1.91
N PHE A 23 -0.88 10.24 0.60
CA PHE A 23 -1.37 9.28 -0.40
C PHE A 23 -0.55 7.99 -0.43
N LEU A 24 0.78 8.06 -0.30
CA LEU A 24 1.63 6.86 -0.24
C LEU A 24 1.31 6.02 1.00
N VAL A 25 1.20 6.68 2.16
CA VAL A 25 0.87 5.98 3.41
C VAL A 25 -0.50 5.33 3.33
N ALA A 26 -1.51 6.04 2.80
CA ALA A 26 -2.87 5.52 2.65
C ALA A 26 -2.94 4.32 1.69
N VAL A 27 -2.27 4.39 0.52
CA VAL A 27 -2.26 3.27 -0.44
C VAL A 27 -1.51 2.07 0.14
N THR A 28 -0.40 2.28 0.84
CA THR A 28 0.35 1.20 1.51
C THR A 28 -0.49 0.54 2.60
N LEU A 29 -1.21 1.32 3.42
CA LEU A 29 -2.08 0.78 4.46
C LEU A 29 -3.20 -0.09 3.86
N MET A 30 -3.86 0.38 2.80
CA MET A 30 -4.92 -0.37 2.12
C MET A 30 -4.40 -1.63 1.43
N GLY A 31 -3.26 -1.56 0.75
CA GLY A 31 -2.68 -2.74 0.11
C GLY A 31 -2.20 -3.78 1.13
N CYS A 32 -1.66 -3.38 2.28
CA CYS A 32 -1.35 -4.30 3.37
C CYS A 32 -2.61 -5.01 3.90
N PHE A 33 -3.71 -4.27 4.07
CA PHE A 33 -4.98 -4.86 4.50
C PHE A 33 -5.51 -5.89 3.49
N LEU A 34 -5.43 -5.60 2.19
CA LEU A 34 -5.80 -6.54 1.13
C LEU A 34 -4.93 -7.79 1.13
N LEU A 35 -3.62 -7.67 1.31
CA LEU A 35 -2.71 -8.82 1.38
C LEU A 35 -3.00 -9.72 2.60
N LEU A 36 -3.35 -9.12 3.74
CA LEU A 36 -3.75 -9.87 4.94
C LEU A 36 -5.04 -10.68 4.70
N ILE A 37 -6.02 -10.09 4.00
CA ILE A 37 -7.26 -10.80 3.65
C ILE A 37 -6.96 -12.01 2.76
N VAL A 38 -6.13 -11.84 1.73
CA VAL A 38 -5.75 -12.92 0.81
C VAL A 38 -5.06 -14.06 1.57
N GLY A 39 -4.13 -13.73 2.47
CA GLY A 39 -3.47 -14.72 3.32
C GLY A 39 -4.46 -15.44 4.24
N PHE A 40 -5.40 -14.71 4.85
CA PHE A 40 -6.41 -15.27 5.73
C PHE A 40 -7.35 -16.24 4.99
N ILE A 41 -7.79 -15.90 3.78
CA ILE A 41 -8.66 -16.75 2.96
C ILE A 41 -7.96 -18.07 2.64
N LEU A 42 -6.69 -18.04 2.23
CA LEU A 42 -5.93 -19.26 1.93
C LEU A 42 -5.76 -20.15 3.17
N VAL A 43 -5.40 -19.55 4.31
CA VAL A 43 -5.25 -20.30 5.57
C VAL A 43 -6.59 -20.92 6.00
N TYR A 44 -7.67 -20.15 5.94
CA TYR A 44 -9.01 -20.62 6.27
C TYR A 44 -9.44 -21.78 5.36
N GLU A 45 -9.18 -21.67 4.07
CA GLU A 45 -9.53 -22.70 3.11
C GLU A 45 -8.75 -24.00 3.34
N VAL A 46 -7.45 -23.90 3.65
CA VAL A 46 -6.63 -25.07 4.00
C VAL A 46 -7.15 -25.75 5.26
N ILE A 47 -7.58 -24.98 6.27
CA ILE A 47 -8.13 -25.54 7.51
C ILE A 47 -9.47 -26.25 7.28
N VAL A 48 -10.38 -25.65 6.52
CA VAL A 48 -11.75 -26.16 6.32
C VAL A 48 -11.82 -27.25 5.25
N ASN A 49 -11.19 -27.03 4.10
CA ASN A 49 -11.31 -27.90 2.95
C ASN A 49 -10.16 -28.93 2.84
N LYS A 50 -9.11 -28.81 3.68
CA LYS A 50 -7.88 -29.64 3.64
C LYS A 50 -7.17 -29.68 2.29
N SER A 51 -7.54 -28.78 1.39
CA SER A 51 -7.02 -28.69 0.04
C SER A 51 -7.28 -27.29 -0.49
N ILE A 52 -6.39 -26.80 -1.36
CA ILE A 52 -6.51 -25.48 -1.96
C ILE A 52 -7.30 -25.63 -3.27
N LYS A 53 -8.55 -25.17 -3.27
CA LYS A 53 -9.40 -25.11 -4.47
C LYS A 53 -9.40 -23.70 -5.09
N THR A 54 -9.05 -22.68 -4.32
CA THR A 54 -8.86 -21.32 -4.83
C THR A 54 -7.83 -21.27 -5.94
N ASP A 55 -8.15 -20.52 -6.99
CA ASP A 55 -7.28 -20.31 -8.14
C ASP A 55 -6.03 -19.51 -7.74
N LEU A 56 -4.91 -20.22 -7.56
CA LEU A 56 -3.62 -19.63 -7.18
C LEU A 56 -3.10 -18.66 -8.23
N MET A 57 -3.39 -18.90 -9.51
CA MET A 57 -2.94 -18.05 -10.61
C MET A 57 -3.60 -16.67 -10.54
N GLY A 58 -4.92 -16.60 -10.42
CA GLY A 58 -5.66 -15.36 -10.22
C GLY A 58 -5.25 -14.63 -8.94
N LEU A 59 -4.99 -15.37 -7.86
CA LEU A 59 -4.50 -14.79 -6.61
C LEU A 59 -3.11 -14.17 -6.76
N SER A 60 -2.19 -14.86 -7.45
CA SER A 60 -0.85 -14.34 -7.73
C SER A 60 -0.87 -13.10 -8.62
N ALA A 61 -1.76 -13.05 -9.61
CA ALA A 61 -1.98 -11.88 -10.44
C ALA A 61 -2.51 -10.70 -9.62
N PHE A 62 -3.43 -10.96 -8.68
CA PHE A 62 -3.94 -9.94 -7.76
C PHE A 62 -2.85 -9.37 -6.84
N VAL A 63 -2.03 -10.24 -6.23
CA VAL A 63 -0.87 -9.82 -5.41
C VAL A 63 0.15 -9.04 -6.26
N GLY A 64 0.38 -9.48 -7.50
CA GLY A 64 1.22 -8.78 -8.47
C GLY A 64 0.69 -7.38 -8.79
N ALA A 65 -0.62 -7.22 -8.96
CA ALA A 65 -1.26 -5.92 -9.19
C ALA A 65 -1.10 -4.97 -7.99
N ILE A 66 -1.26 -5.47 -6.75
CA ILE A 66 -1.00 -4.67 -5.54
C ILE A 66 0.48 -4.25 -5.47
N THR A 67 1.39 -5.17 -5.80
CA THR A 67 2.83 -4.88 -5.82
C THR A 67 3.17 -3.80 -6.86
N ALA A 68 2.57 -3.88 -8.05
CA ALA A 68 2.72 -2.87 -9.09
C ALA A 68 2.13 -1.51 -8.68
N LEU A 69 1.03 -1.50 -7.92
CA LEU A 69 0.46 -0.28 -7.35
C LEU A 69 1.42 0.36 -6.33
N PHE A 70 2.08 -0.43 -5.48
CA PHE A 70 3.09 0.08 -4.56
C PHE A 70 4.34 0.60 -5.28
N ALA A 71 4.82 -0.12 -6.29
CA ALA A 71 5.96 0.30 -7.09
C ALA A 71 5.67 1.62 -7.81
N SER A 72 4.50 1.75 -8.45
CA SER A 72 4.11 2.99 -9.13
C SER A 72 3.97 4.16 -8.15
N ALA A 73 3.28 3.97 -7.02
CA ALA A 73 3.13 5.01 -6.02
C ALA A 73 4.48 5.45 -5.39
N GLY A 74 5.38 4.50 -5.12
CA GLY A 74 6.72 4.77 -4.60
C GLY A 74 7.61 5.49 -5.62
N VAL A 75 7.60 5.06 -6.87
CA VAL A 75 8.36 5.71 -7.96
C VAL A 75 7.88 7.15 -8.18
N THR A 76 6.56 7.39 -8.18
CA THR A 76 6.00 8.75 -8.29
C THR A 76 6.44 9.65 -7.14
N LYS A 77 6.66 9.10 -5.94
CA LYS A 77 7.16 9.86 -4.79
C LYS A 77 8.62 10.24 -4.94
N CYS A 78 9.47 9.27 -5.26
CA CYS A 78 10.90 9.53 -5.50
C CYS A 78 11.12 10.53 -6.64
N LEU A 79 10.33 10.43 -7.72
CA LEU A 79 10.37 11.41 -8.83
C LEU A 79 9.88 12.79 -8.40
N SER A 80 8.82 12.85 -7.60
CA SER A 80 8.30 14.13 -7.10
C SER A 80 9.30 14.83 -6.18
N GLU A 81 9.95 14.11 -5.27
CA GLU A 81 10.94 14.68 -4.35
C GLU A 81 12.21 15.13 -5.10
N LYS A 82 12.65 14.33 -6.09
CA LYS A 82 13.78 14.69 -6.97
C LYS A 82 13.54 15.96 -7.80
N ASN A 83 12.31 16.19 -8.27
CA ASN A 83 11.96 17.40 -9.02
C ASN A 83 11.81 18.64 -8.12
N GLU A 84 11.46 18.47 -6.85
CA GLU A 84 11.40 19.59 -5.91
C GLU A 84 12.79 20.09 -5.54
N ASN A 85 13.73 19.16 -5.33
CA ASN A 85 15.14 19.48 -5.05
C ASN A 85 15.91 20.07 -6.25
N LYS A 86 15.30 20.09 -7.45
CA LYS A 86 15.87 20.70 -8.66
C LYS A 86 15.39 22.14 -8.91
N ASN A 87 14.37 22.60 -8.18
CA ASN A 87 13.82 23.96 -8.27
C ASN A 87 14.29 24.85 -7.09
N VAL A 88 15.41 24.49 -6.46
CA VAL A 88 16.15 25.32 -5.49
C VAL A 88 17.46 25.75 -6.14
#